data_AF-A0A0G4HUQ0-F1
#
_entry.id   AF-A0A0G4HUQ0-F1
#
_cell.length_a   1.000
_cell.length_b   1.000
_cell.length_c   1.000
_cell.angle_alpha   90.00
_cell.angle_beta   90.00
_cell.angle_gamma   90.00
#
_symmetry.space_group_name_H-M   'P 1'
#
loop_
_entity.id
_entity.type
_entity.pdbx_description
1 polymer ?
#
loop_
_entity_poly.entity_id
_entity_poly.type
_entity_poly.pdbx_seq_one_letter_code
_entity_poly.pdbx_strand_id
1 'polypeptide(L)'
;MPREGLPTLTPLLITEEDIAAVVHHLQGSAGPSEFDSTQLCTAVLSLGRESRELREELANLATEMGRRVFEWDQVKALMACRLVVLDKCPGVHPVGIGEAIRRLLGKAVMKETREELQEACRADQLCSGLMEGLERGIHAVREL
;
A
#
# COMPACT_ATOMS: atom_id res chain seq x y z
N MET A 1 -14.28 -13.56 20.75
CA MET A 1 -13.27 -14.60 20.95
C MET A 1 -12.04 -14.20 20.15
N PRO A 2 -10.83 -14.17 20.72
CA PRO A 2 -9.62 -14.09 19.91
C PRO A 2 -9.62 -15.28 18.95
N ARG A 3 -9.47 -15.02 17.64
CA ARG A 3 -9.39 -16.09 16.64
C ARG A 3 -8.05 -16.81 16.84
N GLU A 4 -8.10 -18.07 17.26
CA GLU A 4 -6.90 -18.90 17.42
C GLU A 4 -6.18 -19.05 16.07
N GLY A 5 -4.84 -18.98 16.08
CA GLY A 5 -4.01 -19.19 14.88
C GLY A 5 -3.74 -17.96 14.01
N LEU A 6 -4.11 -16.74 14.43
CA LEU A 6 -3.71 -15.52 13.74
C LEU A 6 -2.22 -15.19 13.98
N PRO A 7 -1.52 -14.63 12.98
CA PRO A 7 -0.15 -14.17 13.16
C PRO A 7 -0.09 -13.03 14.19
N THR A 8 1.02 -12.95 14.91
CA THR A 8 1.31 -11.80 15.78
C THR A 8 1.41 -10.55 14.92
N LEU A 9 0.63 -9.52 15.27
CA LEU A 9 0.69 -8.22 14.62
C LEU A 9 1.75 -7.36 15.30
N THR A 10 2.74 -6.92 14.53
CA THR A 10 3.72 -5.91 14.99
C THR A 10 3.09 -4.53 14.82
N PRO A 11 2.93 -3.74 15.90
CA PRO A 11 2.33 -2.42 15.78
C PRO A 11 3.20 -1.50 14.91
N LEU A 12 2.61 -1.00 13.83
CA LEU A 12 3.18 0.04 12.99
C LEU A 12 2.63 1.40 13.43
N LEU A 13 3.46 2.44 13.38
CA LEU A 13 3.05 3.82 13.56
C LEU A 13 3.17 4.54 12.22
N ILE A 14 2.04 4.99 11.69
CA ILE A 14 1.99 5.84 10.51
C ILE A 14 1.65 7.26 10.98
N THR A 15 2.39 8.26 10.49
CA THR A 15 2.23 9.69 10.84
C THR A 15 1.53 10.47 9.72
N GLU A 16 1.07 11.69 10.02
CA GLU A 16 0.47 12.57 9.00
C GLU A 16 1.49 12.99 7.92
N GLU A 17 2.77 13.06 8.30
CA GLU A 17 3.90 13.33 7.42
C GLU A 17 4.16 12.17 6.44
N ASP A 18 4.00 10.92 6.89
CA ASP A 18 4.13 9.73 6.03
C ASP A 18 3.05 9.73 4.95
N ILE A 19 1.82 10.06 5.34
CA ILE A 19 0.70 10.20 4.40
C ILE A 19 1.00 11.30 3.37
N ALA A 20 1.49 12.46 3.83
CA ALA A 20 1.86 13.56 2.94
C ALA A 20 2.98 13.16 1.96
N ALA A 21 4.02 12.48 2.45
CA ALA A 21 5.14 12.03 1.62
C ALA A 21 4.70 11.00 0.57
N VAL A 22 3.85 10.04 0.96
CA VAL A 22 3.40 8.97 0.07
C VAL A 22 2.42 9.47 -0.98
N VAL A 23 1.49 10.37 -0.62
CA VAL A 23 0.46 10.83 -1.55
C VAL A 23 1.05 11.59 -2.74
N HIS A 24 2.16 12.30 -2.54
CA HIS A 24 2.89 13.00 -3.62
C HIS A 24 3.33 12.06 -4.75
N HIS A 25 3.62 10.80 -4.42
CA HIS A 25 4.07 9.80 -5.38
C HIS A 25 2.97 8.82 -5.80
N LEU A 26 1.73 9.07 -5.38
CA LEU A 26 0.61 8.21 -5.70
C LEU A 26 0.17 8.46 -7.15
N GLN A 27 0.09 7.39 -7.92
CA GLN A 27 -0.36 7.42 -9.31
C GLN A 27 -1.40 6.33 -9.55
N GLY A 28 -2.23 6.52 -10.56
CA GLY A 28 -3.16 5.52 -11.07
C GLY A 28 -4.62 5.93 -10.91
N SER A 29 -5.43 5.47 -11.86
CA SER A 29 -6.84 5.82 -11.98
C SER A 29 -7.69 5.39 -10.78
N ALA A 30 -8.92 5.90 -10.74
CA ALA A 30 -9.85 5.63 -9.66
C ALA A 30 -10.21 4.15 -9.45
N GLY A 31 -10.62 3.82 -8.24
CA GLY A 31 -11.30 2.56 -7.93
C GLY A 31 -12.80 2.62 -8.23
N PRO A 32 -13.62 1.81 -7.54
CA PRO A 32 -15.08 1.83 -7.64
C PRO A 32 -15.74 3.18 -7.32
N SER A 33 -15.18 3.98 -6.42
CA SER A 33 -15.71 5.30 -6.05
C SER A 33 -15.54 6.39 -7.12
N GLU A 34 -14.82 6.10 -8.21
CA GLU A 34 -14.38 7.08 -9.20
C GLU A 34 -13.45 8.18 -8.64
N PHE A 35 -12.97 8.02 -7.39
CA PHE A 35 -11.98 8.89 -6.77
C PHE A 35 -10.55 8.43 -7.07
N ASP A 36 -9.80 9.22 -7.86
CA ASP A 36 -8.46 8.87 -8.34
C ASP A 36 -7.31 9.42 -7.46
N SER A 37 -6.07 9.13 -7.86
CA SER A 37 -4.88 9.59 -7.13
C SER A 37 -4.70 11.11 -7.15
N THR A 38 -5.14 11.80 -8.21
CA THR A 38 -5.01 13.25 -8.35
C THR A 38 -5.99 13.97 -7.43
N GLN A 39 -7.24 13.50 -7.41
CA GLN A 39 -8.26 14.01 -6.50
C GLN A 39 -7.88 13.74 -5.04
N LEU A 40 -7.38 12.54 -4.73
CA LEU A 40 -6.90 12.22 -3.39
C LEU A 40 -5.71 13.10 -2.98
N CYS A 41 -4.71 13.29 -3.86
CA CYS A 41 -3.58 14.18 -3.60
C CYS A 41 -4.05 15.61 -3.29
N THR A 42 -5.01 16.13 -4.06
CA THR A 42 -5.61 17.45 -3.80
C THR A 42 -6.32 17.50 -2.45
N ALA A 43 -7.13 16.49 -2.12
CA ALA A 43 -7.85 16.44 -0.85
C ALA A 43 -6.90 16.36 0.36
N VAL A 44 -5.77 15.68 0.20
CA VAL A 44 -4.80 15.42 1.28
C VAL A 44 -3.82 16.58 1.49
N LEU A 45 -3.56 17.40 0.47
CA LEU A 45 -2.50 18.43 0.53
C LEU A 45 -2.99 19.88 0.36
N SER A 46 -4.10 20.12 -0.34
CA SER A 46 -4.37 21.46 -0.90
C SER A 46 -5.49 22.24 -0.18
N LEU A 47 -6.19 21.64 0.79
CA LEU A 47 -7.36 22.22 1.46
C LEU A 47 -7.05 22.69 2.89
N GLY A 48 -5.80 23.08 3.18
CA GLY A 48 -5.45 23.70 4.46
C GLY A 48 -5.70 22.80 5.68
N ARG A 49 -6.57 23.24 6.58
CA ARG A 49 -6.85 22.54 7.85
C ARG A 49 -7.54 21.21 7.62
N GLU A 50 -8.50 21.17 6.70
CA GLU A 50 -9.30 19.99 6.35
C GLU A 50 -8.39 18.89 5.76
N SER A 51 -7.41 19.28 4.95
CA SER A 51 -6.37 18.37 4.46
C SER A 51 -5.51 17.79 5.58
N ARG A 52 -5.20 18.59 6.61
CA ARG A 52 -4.44 18.12 7.78
C ARG A 52 -5.24 17.10 8.59
N GLU A 53 -6.49 17.43 8.91
CA GLU A 53 -7.39 16.51 9.64
C GLU A 53 -7.58 15.20 8.87
N LEU A 54 -7.72 15.26 7.54
CA LEU A 54 -7.77 14.07 6.70
C LEU A 54 -6.48 13.24 6.77
N ARG A 55 -5.30 13.88 6.78
CA ARG A 55 -4.02 13.15 6.92
C ARG A 55 -3.91 12.45 8.27
N GLU A 56 -4.32 13.10 9.35
CA GLU A 56 -4.34 12.52 10.70
C GLU A 56 -5.26 11.29 10.75
N GLU A 57 -6.48 11.39 10.20
CA GLU A 57 -7.43 10.26 10.16
C GLU A 57 -6.93 9.10 9.28
N LEU A 58 -6.32 9.39 8.13
CA LEU A 58 -5.73 8.37 7.26
C LEU A 58 -4.55 7.65 7.93
N ALA A 59 -3.71 8.39 8.65
CA ALA A 59 -2.59 7.85 9.42
C ALA A 59 -3.08 6.96 10.58
N ASN A 60 -4.11 7.41 11.31
CA ASN A 60 -4.77 6.62 12.35
C ASN A 60 -5.38 5.33 11.79
N LEU A 61 -6.08 5.41 10.64
CA LEU A 61 -6.65 4.25 9.99
C LEU A 61 -5.57 3.25 9.56
N ALA A 62 -4.48 3.70 8.95
CA ALA A 62 -3.38 2.83 8.55
C ALA A 62 -2.74 2.13 9.77
N THR A 63 -2.50 2.89 10.84
CA THR A 63 -1.96 2.38 12.11
C THR A 63 -2.88 1.34 12.73
N GLU A 64 -4.19 1.61 12.78
CA GLU A 64 -5.18 0.69 13.36
C GLU A 64 -5.32 -0.59 12.53
N MET A 65 -5.29 -0.49 11.21
CA MET A 65 -5.27 -1.64 10.29
C MET A 65 -4.04 -2.54 10.48
N GLY A 66 -2.92 -2.00 10.97
CA GLY A 66 -1.75 -2.79 11.35
C GLY A 66 -1.83 -3.42 12.74
N ARG A 67 -2.68 -2.90 13.64
CA ARG A 67 -2.75 -3.34 15.05
C ARG A 67 -3.76 -4.44 15.32
N ARG A 68 -4.81 -4.55 14.51
CA ARG A 68 -5.85 -5.56 14.71
C ARG A 68 -6.40 -6.11 13.40
N VAL A 69 -7.02 -7.28 13.49
CA VAL A 69 -7.81 -7.84 12.41
C VAL A 69 -9.20 -7.19 12.38
N PHE A 70 -9.66 -6.85 11.17
CA PHE A 70 -10.98 -6.31 10.92
C PHE A 70 -11.91 -7.41 10.41
N GLU A 71 -13.18 -7.34 10.79
CA GLU A 71 -14.20 -8.18 10.17
C GLU A 71 -14.44 -7.72 8.73
N TRP A 72 -14.73 -8.67 7.83
CA TRP A 72 -14.89 -8.37 6.41
C TRP A 72 -15.92 -7.27 6.15
N ASP A 73 -17.04 -7.29 6.88
CA ASP A 73 -18.08 -6.26 6.73
C ASP A 73 -17.62 -4.84 7.06
N GLN A 74 -16.56 -4.69 7.87
CA GLN A 74 -15.98 -3.38 8.19
C GLN A 74 -15.08 -2.84 7.08
N VAL A 75 -14.49 -3.70 6.25
CA VAL A 75 -13.45 -3.32 5.27
C VAL A 75 -13.81 -3.62 3.81
N LYS A 76 -14.90 -4.34 3.55
CA LYS A 76 -15.28 -4.81 2.20
C LYS A 76 -15.36 -3.69 1.16
N ALA A 77 -15.83 -2.51 1.55
CA ALA A 77 -15.90 -1.34 0.66
C ALA A 77 -14.50 -0.84 0.29
N LEU A 78 -13.61 -0.68 1.28
CA LEU A 78 -12.22 -0.29 1.06
C LEU A 78 -11.47 -1.34 0.22
N MET A 79 -11.81 -2.62 0.36
CA MET A 79 -11.20 -3.74 -0.36
C MET A 79 -11.78 -3.99 -1.76
N ALA A 80 -12.82 -3.27 -2.17
CA ALA A 80 -13.41 -3.39 -3.49
C ALA A 80 -12.45 -2.89 -4.59
N CYS A 81 -12.63 -3.41 -5.80
CA CYS A 81 -11.83 -3.07 -6.97
C CYS A 81 -12.71 -2.86 -8.20
N ARG A 82 -12.35 -1.88 -9.04
CA ARG A 82 -12.89 -1.72 -10.39
C ARG A 82 -12.11 -2.60 -11.35
N LEU A 83 -12.78 -3.52 -12.04
CA LEU A 83 -12.13 -4.44 -12.97
C LEU A 83 -11.92 -3.79 -14.34
N VAL A 84 -10.71 -3.93 -14.88
CA VAL A 84 -10.37 -3.53 -16.25
C VAL A 84 -9.61 -4.67 -16.94
N VAL A 85 -9.76 -4.77 -18.25
CA VAL A 85 -9.07 -5.78 -19.06
C VAL A 85 -7.99 -5.07 -19.88
N LEU A 86 -6.73 -5.42 -19.64
CA LEU A 86 -5.59 -4.94 -20.42
C LEU A 86 -5.22 -5.97 -21.49
N ASP A 87 -4.79 -5.49 -22.66
CA ASP A 87 -4.26 -6.36 -23.71
C ASP A 87 -2.81 -6.77 -23.38
N LYS A 88 -2.53 -8.07 -23.44
CA LYS A 88 -1.22 -8.65 -23.11
C LYS A 88 -0.40 -9.04 -24.35
N CYS A 89 -1.01 -9.06 -25.54
CA CYS A 89 -0.34 -9.39 -26.81
C CYS A 89 0.64 -10.61 -26.76
N PRO A 90 0.16 -11.87 -26.86
CA PRO A 90 -1.24 -12.29 -27.02
C PRO A 90 -1.95 -12.52 -25.67
N GLY A 91 -3.29 -12.40 -25.69
CA GLY A 91 -4.15 -12.72 -24.55
C GLY A 91 -4.57 -11.50 -23.73
N VAL A 92 -5.20 -11.75 -22.58
CA VAL A 92 -5.75 -10.71 -21.71
C VAL A 92 -5.05 -10.69 -20.35
N HIS A 93 -4.95 -9.50 -19.76
CA HIS A 93 -4.45 -9.27 -18.41
C HIS A 93 -5.53 -8.54 -17.59
N PRO A 94 -6.38 -9.26 -16.83
CA PRO A 94 -7.38 -8.65 -15.99
C PRO A 94 -6.72 -7.97 -14.79
N VAL A 95 -7.09 -6.71 -14.52
CA VAL A 95 -6.57 -5.91 -13.42
C VAL A 95 -7.73 -5.41 -12.56
N GLY A 96 -7.58 -5.54 -11.24
CA GLY A 96 -8.47 -4.92 -10.26
C GLY A 96 -7.85 -3.62 -9.73
N ILE A 97 -8.46 -2.48 -10.04
CA ILE A 97 -8.03 -1.18 -9.56
C ILE A 97 -8.73 -0.90 -8.24
N GLY A 98 -7.98 -0.99 -7.14
CA GLY A 98 -8.49 -0.66 -5.81
C GLY A 98 -8.65 0.85 -5.58
N GLU A 99 -9.42 1.19 -4.56
CA GLU A 99 -9.58 2.57 -4.08
C GLU A 99 -8.24 3.31 -3.94
N ALA A 100 -8.21 4.60 -4.31
CA ALA A 100 -7.00 5.42 -4.17
C ALA A 100 -6.54 5.46 -2.70
N ILE A 101 -7.48 5.54 -1.76
CA ILE A 101 -7.22 5.48 -0.32
C ILE A 101 -6.59 4.14 0.07
N ARG A 102 -7.10 3.00 -0.41
CA ARG A 102 -6.49 1.68 -0.14
C ARG A 102 -5.04 1.63 -0.60
N ARG A 103 -4.74 2.18 -1.79
CA ARG A 103 -3.37 2.24 -2.33
C ARG A 103 -2.47 3.16 -1.51
N LEU A 104 -2.99 4.30 -1.03
CA LEU A 104 -2.27 5.21 -0.13
C LEU A 104 -1.91 4.52 1.20
N LEU A 105 -2.88 3.89 1.87
CA LEU A 105 -2.66 3.19 3.14
C LEU A 105 -1.63 2.07 2.99
N GLY A 106 -1.76 1.26 1.93
CA GLY A 106 -0.79 0.20 1.65
C GLY A 106 0.62 0.74 1.40
N LYS A 107 0.75 1.84 0.65
CA LYS A 107 2.07 2.47 0.41
C LYS A 107 2.66 3.13 1.66
N ALA A 108 1.83 3.65 2.56
CA ALA A 108 2.29 4.18 3.84
C ALA A 108 2.88 3.06 4.71
N VAL A 109 2.22 1.91 4.79
CA VAL A 109 2.78 0.72 5.45
C VAL A 109 4.08 0.27 4.78
N MET A 110 4.10 0.18 3.44
CA MET A 110 5.31 -0.21 2.70
C MET A 110 6.49 0.75 2.91
N LYS A 111 6.23 2.04 3.14
CA LYS A 111 7.27 3.03 3.43
C LYS A 111 7.95 2.69 4.76
N GLU A 112 7.18 2.40 5.81
CA GLU A 112 7.70 2.09 7.14
C GLU A 112 8.35 0.70 7.20
N THR A 113 7.78 -0.30 6.53
CA THR A 113 8.32 -1.67 6.57
C THR A 113 9.42 -1.93 5.56
N ARG A 114 9.87 -0.91 4.80
CA ARG A 114 10.75 -1.11 3.64
C ARG A 114 12.08 -1.76 4.03
N GLU A 115 12.75 -1.24 5.04
CA GLU A 115 14.08 -1.69 5.44
C GLU A 115 14.04 -3.11 6.00
N GLU A 116 13.08 -3.39 6.89
CA GLU A 116 12.83 -4.73 7.44
C GLU A 116 12.51 -5.75 6.34
N LEU A 117 11.67 -5.36 5.36
CA LEU A 117 11.34 -6.21 4.22
C LEU A 117 12.59 -6.54 3.40
N GLN A 118 13.45 -5.55 3.12
CA GLN A 118 14.67 -5.76 2.34
C GLN A 118 15.68 -6.64 3.07
N GLU A 119 15.83 -6.45 4.38
CA GLU A 119 16.72 -7.27 5.21
C GLU A 119 16.23 -8.72 5.35
N ALA A 120 14.91 -8.92 5.46
CA ALA A 120 14.31 -10.25 5.53
C ALA A 120 14.35 -10.98 4.19
N CYS A 121 14.14 -10.27 3.07
CA CYS A 121 14.07 -10.85 1.74
C CYS A 121 15.43 -11.07 1.07
N ARG A 122 16.41 -10.19 1.30
CA ARG A 122 17.73 -10.18 0.67
C ARG A 122 17.65 -10.50 -0.84
N ALA A 123 18.58 -11.30 -1.36
CA ALA A 123 18.60 -11.73 -2.75
C ALA A 123 17.57 -12.84 -3.07
N ASP A 124 16.91 -13.41 -2.06
CA ASP A 124 15.91 -14.48 -2.25
C ASP A 124 14.61 -13.95 -2.87
N GLN A 125 14.34 -12.65 -2.70
CA GLN A 125 13.18 -11.98 -3.31
C GLN A 125 13.59 -10.65 -3.95
N LEU A 126 13.79 -10.69 -5.27
CA LEU A 126 14.21 -9.52 -6.07
C LEU A 126 13.15 -8.41 -6.12
N CYS A 127 11.88 -8.73 -5.87
CA CYS A 127 10.79 -7.76 -5.87
C CYS A 127 10.62 -7.01 -4.53
N SER A 128 11.50 -7.22 -3.55
CA SER A 128 11.51 -6.50 -2.25
C SER A 128 12.00 -5.05 -2.34
N GLY A 129 12.42 -4.60 -3.53
CA GLY A 129 12.94 -3.25 -3.75
C GLY A 129 14.41 -3.08 -3.34
N LEU A 130 15.15 -4.18 -3.24
CA LEU A 130 16.58 -4.20 -2.97
C LEU A 130 17.35 -3.34 -3.98
N MET A 131 18.25 -2.49 -3.48
CA MET A 131 19.17 -1.71 -4.32
C MET A 131 19.96 -2.66 -5.24
N GLU A 132 19.99 -2.35 -6.53
CA GLU A 132 20.67 -3.19 -7.55
C GLU A 132 20.14 -4.63 -7.58
N GLY A 133 18.83 -4.82 -7.36
CA GLY A 133 18.20 -6.14 -7.19
C GLY A 133 18.58 -7.18 -8.25
N LEU A 134 18.58 -6.82 -9.54
CA LEU A 134 19.00 -7.74 -10.61
C LEU A 134 20.46 -8.19 -10.48
N GLU A 135 21.37 -7.27 -10.18
CA GLU A 135 22.80 -7.59 -10.02
C GLU A 135 23.06 -8.44 -8.79
N ARG A 136 22.41 -8.12 -7.66
CA ARG A 136 22.48 -8.93 -6.45
C ARG A 136 21.88 -10.33 -6.66
N GLY A 137 20.80 -10.45 -7.42
CA GLY A 137 20.24 -11.74 -7.81
C GLY A 137 21.21 -12.57 -8.64
N ILE A 138 21.87 -11.97 -9.64
CA ILE A 138 22.89 -12.66 -10.45
C ILE A 138 24.08 -13.10 -9.60
N HIS A 139 24.58 -12.23 -8.70
CA HIS A 139 25.66 -12.59 -7.79
C HIS A 139 25.28 -13.73 -6.86
N ALA A 140 24.09 -13.67 -6.24
CA ALA A 140 23.59 -14.74 -5.38
C ALA A 140 23.53 -16.09 -6.13
N VAL A 141 23.06 -16.10 -7.39
CA VAL A 141 23.03 -17.31 -8.22
C VAL A 141 24.44 -17.83 -8.56
N ARG A 142 25.44 -16.96 -8.67
CA ARG A 142 26.84 -17.36 -8.93
C ARG A 142 27.55 -17.93 -7.70
N GLU A 143 27.09 -17.58 -6.50
CA GLU A 143 27.62 -18.06 -5.22
C GLU A 143 26.95 -19.35 -4.72
N LEU A 144 25.89 -19.82 -5.41
CA LEU A 144 25.26 -21.14 -5.21
C LEU A 144 26.07 -22.27 -5.86
#